data_AF-A0A2W6S449-F1
#
_entry.id   AF-A0A2W6S449-F1
#
_cell.length_a   1.000
_cell.length_b   1.000
_cell.length_c   1.000
_cell.angle_alpha   90.00
_cell.angle_beta   90.00
_cell.angle_gamma   90.00
#
_symmetry.space_group_name_H-M   'P 1'
#
loop_
_entity.id
_entity.type
_entity.pdbx_description
1 polymer ?
#
loop_
_entity_poly.entity_id
_entity_poly.type
_entity_poly.pdbx_seq_one_letter_code
_entity_poly.pdbx_strand_id
1 'polypeptide(L)' 'MAIKITDECINCGACEPECPNNAIYEGAVDWKASEGTELKGTVTLPSGLT' A
#
# COMPACT_ATOMS: atom_id res chain seq x y z
N MET A 1 3.57 -10.94 0.75
CA MET A 1 2.60 -11.45 -0.25
C MET A 1 2.24 -10.29 -1.16
N ALA A 2 2.09 -10.50 -2.47
CA ALA A 2 1.74 -9.42 -3.40
C ALA A 2 0.31 -9.62 -3.90
N ILE A 3 -0.60 -8.75 -3.48
CA ILE A 3 -1.97 -8.66 -4.00
C ILE A 3 -1.99 -7.51 -5.00
N LYS A 4 -2.54 -7.76 -6.20
CA LYS A 4 -2.70 -6.75 -7.24
C LYS A 4 -4.20 -6.44 -7.39
N ILE A 5 -4.54 -5.17 -7.27
CA ILE A 5 -5.90 -4.67 -7.55
C ILE A 5 -6.10 -4.63 -9.06
N THR A 6 -7.19 -5.22 -9.55
CA THR A 6 -7.59 -5.21 -10.96
C THR A 6 -8.63 -4.12 -11.22
N ASP A 7 -8.88 -3.82 -12.49
CA ASP A 7 -9.90 -2.87 -12.91
C ASP A 7 -11.34 -3.34 -12.60
N GLU A 8 -11.51 -4.59 -12.14
CA GLU A 8 -12.78 -5.13 -11.64
C GLU A 8 -13.08 -4.74 -10.19
N CYS A 9 -12.26 -3.86 -9.58
CA CYS A 9 -12.48 -3.39 -8.22
C CYS A 9 -13.84 -2.69 -8.08
N ILE A 10 -14.68 -3.24 -7.19
CA ILE A 10 -16.01 -2.68 -6.86
C ILE A 10 -16.01 -1.87 -5.56
N ASN A 11 -14.83 -1.55 -5.02
CA ASN A 11 -14.66 -0.82 -3.76
C ASN A 11 -15.36 -1.47 -2.54
N CYS A 12 -15.24 -2.80 -2.38
CA CYS A 12 -15.84 -3.54 -1.26
C CYS A 12 -15.02 -3.51 0.05
N GLY A 13 -13.83 -2.90 0.05
CA GLY A 13 -12.99 -2.73 1.25
C GLY A 13 -12.26 -3.99 1.75
N ALA A 14 -12.49 -5.17 1.19
CA ALA A 14 -11.88 -6.42 1.69
C ALA A 14 -10.35 -6.47 1.57
N CYS A 15 -9.77 -5.75 0.60
CA CYS A 15 -8.32 -5.76 0.37
C CYS A 15 -7.54 -4.80 1.27
N GLU A 16 -8.22 -3.83 1.90
CA GLU A 16 -7.60 -2.82 2.76
C GLU A 16 -6.96 -3.44 4.02
N PRO A 17 -7.67 -4.21 4.87
CA PRO A 17 -7.09 -4.79 6.09
C PRO A 17 -6.07 -5.91 5.82
N GLU A 18 -6.11 -6.50 4.63
CA GLU A 18 -5.19 -7.56 4.21
C GLU A 18 -3.86 -7.01 3.67
N CYS A 19 -3.75 -5.68 3.49
CA CYS A 19 -2.55 -5.06 2.94
C CYS A 19 -1.48 -4.84 4.03
N PRO A 20 -0.37 -5.60 4.07
CA PRO A 20 0.68 -5.44 5.08
C PRO A 20 1.46 -4.12 4.96
N ASN A 21 1.31 -3.43 3.83
CA ASN A 21 1.93 -2.15 3.57
C ASN A 21 0.95 -0.97 3.68
N ASN A 22 -0.31 -1.27 4.04
CA ASN A 22 -1.40 -0.29 4.09
C ASN A 22 -1.51 0.57 2.82
N ALA A 23 -1.16 -0.01 1.66
CA ALA A 23 -1.02 0.68 0.37
C ALA A 23 -2.34 0.75 -0.42
N ILE A 24 -3.42 0.21 0.14
CA ILE A 24 -4.77 0.22 -0.43
C ILE A 24 -5.60 1.16 0.45
N TYR A 25 -6.27 2.12 -0.16
CA TYR A 25 -7.02 3.19 0.51
C TYR A 25 -8.09 3.74 -0.43
N GLU A 26 -9.12 4.37 0.13
CA GLU A 26 -10.17 5.05 -0.62
C GLU A 26 -9.58 6.15 -1.54
N GLY A 27 -10.15 6.29 -2.75
CA GLY A 27 -9.71 7.29 -3.72
C GLY A 27 -9.76 8.71 -3.14
N ALA A 28 -8.69 9.48 -3.34
CA ALA A 28 -8.41 10.85 -2.84
C ALA A 28 -7.47 10.98 -1.63
N VAL A 29 -6.88 9.90 -1.15
CA VAL A 29 -5.76 9.94 -0.20
C VAL A 29 -4.48 9.57 -0.94
N ASP A 30 -3.34 10.22 -0.72
CA ASP A 30 -2.06 9.76 -1.26
C ASP A 30 -1.37 8.89 -0.20
N TRP A 31 -1.03 7.64 -0.55
CA TRP A 31 -0.29 6.78 0.36
C TRP A 31 1.17 7.18 0.48
N LYS A 32 1.66 7.17 1.72
CA LYS A 32 3.06 7.37 2.06
C LYS A 32 3.62 6.12 2.72
N ALA A 33 4.72 5.62 2.17
CA ALA A 33 5.46 4.50 2.75
C ALA A 33 5.85 4.72 4.23
N SER A 34 6.01 5.98 4.64
CA SER A 34 6.32 6.41 6.00
C SER A 34 5.20 6.20 7.02
N GLU A 35 3.94 6.04 6.59
CA GLU A 35 2.77 6.11 7.47
C GLU A 35 2.10 4.75 7.75
N GLY A 36 2.59 3.64 7.21
CA GLY A 36 1.89 2.36 7.42
C GLY A 36 2.53 1.10 6.82
N THR A 37 3.84 1.03 6.67
CA THR A 37 4.49 -0.18 6.13
C THR A 37 5.12 -1.05 7.21
N GLU A 38 4.95 -2.37 7.11
CA GLU A 38 5.68 -3.35 7.93
C GLU A 38 7.12 -3.61 7.41
N LEU A 39 7.65 -2.73 6.55
CA LEU A 39 8.98 -2.87 5.98
C LEU A 39 10.04 -2.79 7.10
N LYS A 40 10.84 -3.85 7.25
CA LYS A 40 11.93 -3.93 8.23
C LYS A 40 13.28 -3.94 7.49
N GLY A 41 14.19 -3.05 7.89
CA GLY A 41 15.54 -2.92 7.32
C GLY A 41 15.75 -1.64 6.52
N THR A 42 16.89 -1.55 5.80
CA THR A 42 17.19 -0.42 4.91
C THR A 42 16.40 -0.58 3.62
N VAL A 43 15.51 0.36 3.32
CA VAL A 43 14.60 0.29 2.16
C VAL A 43 14.91 1.43 1.21
N THR A 44 15.46 1.10 0.03
CA THR A 44 15.71 2.12 -1.00
C THR A 44 14.43 2.37 -1.77
N LEU A 45 13.76 3.48 -1.46
CA LEU A 45 12.55 3.90 -2.16
C LEU A 45 12.92 4.42 -3.57
N PRO A 46 12.03 4.32 -4.57
CA PRO A 46 12.23 4.90 -5.90
C PRO A 46 12.47 6.42 -5.88
N SER A 47 12.10 7.09 -4.78
CA SER A 47 12.38 8.50 -4.50
C SER A 47 13.83 8.77 -4.06
N GLY A 48 14.66 7.74 -3.90
CA GLY A 48 16.04 7.87 -3.43
C GLY A 48 16.17 8.09 -1.92
N LEU A 49 15.07 8.05 -1.16
CA LEU A 49 15.14 7.97 0.30
C LEU A 49 15.55 6.54 0.70
N THR A 50 16.64 6.43 1.46
CA THR A 50 17.11 5.23 2.17
C THR A 50 16.60 5.18 3.60
#